data_AF-A0AAE4I263-F1
#
_entry.id   AF-A0AAE4I263-F1
#
_cell.length_a   1.000
_cell.length_b   1.000
_cell.length_c   1.000
_cell.angle_alpha   90.00
_cell.angle_beta   90.00
_cell.angle_gamma   90.00
#
_symmetry.space_group_name_H-M   'P 1'
#
loop_
_entity.id
_entity.type
_entity.pdbx_description
1 polymer ?
#
loop_
_entity_poly.entity_id
_entity_poly.type
_entity_poly.pdbx_seq_one_letter_code
_entity_poly.pdbx_strand_id
1 'polypeptide(L)'
;MIKKMVAFMRDENNEDFFCEGFYHTILFVIVYVLFLTYKESAIGNSNYIFLFFFVLTSYALIKYFLSCKQKFAPITKKQYPLSIKILAGYLINTGIWLAVTSMMMFFYGKIEILNQQLLDKQITDHPKMLVPQLFDTVISAPLMEEILYRGLLLNAILFIGLKLGVSKKYLFVVFLVLSALIFGSIHASSNILTFIGFSLIGLNLGALYLISGNLIVPITVHFLNNLSASLNVSSDVKRISIFICLLLIICLIEYVCKEDRNIIKKWAFSSSKKDKP
;
A
#
# COMPACT_ATOMS: atom_id res chain seq x y z
N MET A 1 -4.00 -23.08 -28.70
CA MET A 1 -3.68 -22.52 -27.36
C MET A 1 -2.27 -22.93 -26.91
N ILE A 2 -1.97 -24.23 -26.79
CA ILE A 2 -0.64 -24.74 -26.38
C ILE A 2 0.51 -24.23 -27.26
N LYS A 3 0.40 -24.26 -28.59
CA LYS A 3 1.45 -23.73 -29.49
C LYS A 3 1.72 -22.21 -29.33
N LYS A 4 0.69 -21.42 -29.01
CA LYS A 4 0.84 -19.97 -28.71
C LYS A 4 1.49 -19.75 -27.34
N MET A 5 1.18 -20.62 -26.38
CA MET A 5 1.79 -20.64 -25.05
C MET A 5 3.27 -21.02 -25.11
N VAL A 6 3.60 -22.05 -25.89
CA VAL A 6 4.98 -22.49 -26.13
C VAL A 6 5.79 -21.42 -26.88
N ALA A 7 5.19 -20.74 -27.86
CA ALA A 7 5.86 -19.62 -28.55
C ALA A 7 6.07 -18.40 -27.63
N PHE A 8 5.12 -18.11 -26.73
CA PHE A 8 5.26 -17.04 -25.73
C PHE A 8 6.37 -17.36 -24.70
N MET A 9 6.51 -18.63 -24.29
CA MET A 9 7.54 -19.08 -23.35
C MET A 9 8.96 -19.12 -23.94
N ARG A 10 9.12 -19.08 -25.27
CA ARG A 10 10.41 -19.25 -25.96
C ARG A 10 11.04 -17.91 -26.42
N ASP A 11 10.38 -16.81 -26.11
CA ASP A 11 10.87 -15.46 -26.36
C ASP A 11 11.78 -15.07 -25.19
N GLU A 12 13.04 -14.72 -25.45
CA GLU A 12 14.05 -14.40 -24.43
C GLU A 12 13.58 -13.28 -23.48
N ASN A 13 12.78 -12.31 -23.97
CA ASN A 13 12.20 -11.26 -23.12
C ASN A 13 11.15 -11.80 -22.12
N ASN A 14 10.51 -12.92 -22.45
CA ASN A 14 9.54 -13.55 -21.58
C ASN A 14 10.21 -14.53 -20.61
N GLU A 15 11.32 -15.19 -20.99
CA GLU A 15 12.08 -16.07 -20.08
C GLU A 15 12.56 -15.32 -18.83
N ASP A 16 13.09 -14.10 -18.99
CA ASP A 16 13.48 -13.23 -17.86
C ASP A 16 12.27 -12.85 -16.99
N PHE A 17 11.14 -12.48 -17.62
CA PHE A 17 9.88 -12.21 -16.90
C PHE A 17 9.36 -13.45 -16.15
N PHE A 18 9.54 -14.65 -16.69
CA PHE A 18 9.13 -15.90 -16.05
C PHE A 18 10.02 -16.23 -14.84
N CYS A 19 11.35 -16.11 -14.98
CA CYS A 19 12.29 -16.32 -13.87
C CYS A 19 12.06 -15.30 -12.74
N GLU A 20 11.88 -14.02 -13.09
CA GLU A 20 11.53 -12.99 -12.11
C GLU A 20 10.17 -13.29 -11.46
N GLY A 21 9.12 -13.55 -12.24
CA GLY A 21 7.77 -13.79 -11.72
C GLY A 21 7.69 -15.01 -10.79
N PHE A 22 8.40 -16.09 -11.11
CA PHE A 22 8.50 -17.27 -10.25
C PHE A 22 9.22 -16.96 -8.94
N TYR A 23 10.34 -16.23 -9.02
CA TYR A 23 11.09 -15.78 -7.84
C TYR A 23 10.22 -14.90 -6.92
N HIS A 24 9.50 -13.90 -7.46
CA HIS A 24 8.62 -13.04 -6.68
C HIS A 24 7.46 -13.82 -6.04
N THR A 25 6.97 -14.87 -6.70
CA THR A 25 5.91 -15.75 -6.16
C THR A 25 6.41 -16.55 -4.96
N ILE A 26 7.60 -17.15 -5.05
CA ILE A 26 8.21 -17.86 -3.92
C ILE A 26 8.50 -16.89 -2.77
N LEU A 27 9.07 -15.73 -3.08
CA LEU A 27 9.37 -14.71 -2.09
C LEU A 27 8.10 -14.20 -1.39
N PHE A 28 7.01 -13.99 -2.14
CA PHE A 28 5.71 -13.64 -1.56
C PHE A 28 5.28 -14.67 -0.50
N VAL A 29 5.28 -15.96 -0.86
CA VAL A 29 4.86 -17.03 0.05
C VAL A 29 5.74 -17.06 1.29
N ILE A 30 7.07 -17.00 1.12
CA ILE A 30 8.01 -17.01 2.25
C ILE A 30 7.77 -15.81 3.17
N VAL A 31 7.73 -14.59 2.62
CA VAL A 31 7.56 -13.37 3.43
C VAL A 31 6.18 -13.35 4.07
N TYR A 32 5.14 -13.81 3.38
CA TYR A 32 3.79 -13.87 3.92
C TYR A 32 3.67 -14.89 5.06
N VAL A 33 4.25 -16.09 4.90
CA VAL A 33 4.30 -17.10 5.97
C VAL A 33 5.11 -16.59 7.15
N LEU A 34 6.26 -15.94 6.91
CA LEU A 34 7.04 -15.31 7.98
C LEU A 34 6.23 -14.22 8.69
N PHE A 35 5.55 -13.35 7.94
CA PHE A 35 4.69 -12.30 8.48
C PHE A 35 3.55 -12.86 9.35
N LEU A 36 2.87 -13.92 8.90
CA LEU A 36 1.81 -14.56 9.67
C LEU A 36 2.34 -15.26 10.93
N THR A 37 3.41 -16.06 10.77
CA THR A 37 4.07 -16.77 11.89
C THR A 37 4.55 -15.77 12.93
N TYR A 38 5.05 -14.62 12.48
CA TYR A 38 5.51 -13.51 13.31
C TYR A 38 4.37 -12.79 14.04
N LYS A 39 3.22 -12.62 13.39
CA LYS A 39 2.03 -12.00 14.01
C LYS A 39 1.42 -12.88 15.11
N GLU A 40 1.48 -14.21 14.96
CA GLU A 40 1.00 -15.17 15.97
C GLU A 40 2.03 -15.47 17.07
N SER A 41 3.33 -15.30 16.81
CA SER A 41 4.36 -15.43 17.86
C SER A 41 4.25 -14.25 18.83
N ALA A 42 3.47 -14.46 19.89
CA ALA A 42 3.40 -13.58 21.03
C ALA A 42 4.81 -13.12 21.46
N ILE A 43 5.02 -11.79 21.48
CA ILE A 43 5.73 -11.02 22.51
C ILE A 43 6.58 -11.93 23.43
N GLY A 44 7.71 -12.39 22.93
CA GLY A 44 8.51 -13.43 23.59
C GLY A 44 9.96 -13.00 23.74
N ASN A 45 10.29 -12.49 24.93
CA ASN A 45 11.61 -12.20 25.51
C ASN A 45 12.30 -10.84 25.25
N SER A 46 12.05 -10.09 24.16
CA SER A 46 12.43 -8.66 24.09
C SER A 46 11.84 -7.93 22.88
N ASN A 47 11.04 -6.90 23.13
CA ASN A 47 10.44 -6.05 22.08
C ASN A 47 11.47 -5.30 21.23
N TYR A 48 12.70 -5.14 21.72
CA TYR A 48 13.79 -4.54 20.96
C TYR A 48 14.41 -5.51 19.95
N ILE A 49 14.43 -6.81 20.28
CA ILE A 49 14.87 -7.86 19.34
C ILE A 49 13.85 -7.98 18.21
N PHE A 50 12.55 -7.91 18.54
CA PHE A 50 11.46 -7.81 17.57
C PHE A 50 11.67 -6.64 16.61
N LEU A 51 11.86 -5.43 17.14
CA LEU A 51 12.05 -4.22 16.33
C LEU A 51 13.29 -4.35 15.43
N PHE A 52 14.39 -4.92 15.95
CA PHE A 52 15.61 -5.14 15.19
C PHE A 52 15.38 -6.06 13.98
N PHE A 53 14.79 -7.24 14.17
CA PHE A 53 14.52 -8.16 13.06
C PHE A 53 13.47 -7.63 12.09
N PHE A 54 12.48 -6.88 12.59
CA PHE A 54 11.49 -6.25 11.73
C PHE A 54 12.12 -5.18 10.83
N VAL A 55 12.95 -4.30 11.40
CA VAL A 55 13.68 -3.27 10.65
C VAL A 55 14.64 -3.92 9.65
N LEU A 56 15.34 -4.99 10.04
CA LEU A 56 16.25 -5.72 9.15
C LEU A 56 15.50 -6.34 7.97
N THR A 57 14.36 -7.00 8.22
CA THR A 57 13.52 -7.61 7.17
C THR A 57 12.93 -6.53 6.27
N SER A 58 12.45 -5.42 6.84
CA SER A 58 11.96 -4.26 6.10
C SER A 58 13.06 -3.67 5.21
N TYR A 59 14.27 -3.50 5.74
CA TYR A 59 15.43 -3.04 4.98
C TYR A 59 15.78 -3.98 3.82
N ALA A 60 15.79 -5.29 4.06
CA ALA A 60 16.05 -6.29 3.02
C ALA A 60 14.99 -6.24 1.91
N LEU A 61 13.71 -6.12 2.28
CA LEU A 61 12.61 -6.00 1.33
C LEU A 61 12.61 -4.67 0.58
N ILE A 62 12.97 -3.56 1.23
CA ILE A 62 13.18 -2.27 0.55
C ILE A 62 14.32 -2.41 -0.45
N LYS A 63 15.48 -2.95 -0.03
CA LYS A 63 16.64 -3.09 -0.92
C LYS A 63 16.30 -3.98 -2.11
N TYR A 64 15.60 -5.07 -1.85
CA TYR A 64 15.06 -5.94 -2.90
C TYR A 64 14.12 -5.15 -3.83
N PHE A 65 13.13 -4.45 -3.28
CA PHE A 65 12.16 -3.69 -4.06
C PHE A 65 12.79 -2.53 -4.84
N LEU A 66 13.79 -1.84 -4.31
CA LEU A 66 14.55 -0.81 -5.03
C LEU A 66 15.43 -1.40 -6.13
N SER A 67 15.89 -2.65 -5.96
CA SER A 67 16.66 -3.38 -6.97
C SER A 67 15.76 -3.89 -8.10
N CYS A 68 14.57 -4.37 -7.76
CA CYS A 68 13.50 -4.66 -8.71
C CYS A 68 12.95 -3.33 -9.23
N LYS A 69 13.49 -2.81 -10.35
CA LYS A 69 13.00 -1.59 -11.02
C LYS A 69 11.56 -1.77 -11.55
N GLN A 70 10.58 -2.03 -10.70
CA GLN A 70 9.19 -2.21 -11.06
C GLN A 70 8.57 -0.87 -11.38
N LYS A 71 8.86 -0.39 -12.58
CA LYS A 71 8.10 0.67 -13.24
C LYS A 71 6.89 -0.01 -13.88
N PHE A 72 5.83 -0.22 -13.09
CA PHE A 72 4.57 -0.62 -13.66
C PHE A 72 4.02 0.54 -14.50
N ALA A 73 3.69 0.30 -15.76
CA ALA A 73 3.07 1.33 -16.59
C ALA A 73 1.70 1.68 -15.97
N PRO A 74 1.45 2.95 -15.60
CA PRO A 74 0.17 3.35 -15.02
C PRO A 74 -0.99 2.97 -15.95
N ILE A 75 -2.10 2.48 -15.39
CA ILE A 75 -3.29 2.16 -16.19
C ILE A 75 -3.84 3.43 -16.88
N THR A 76 -3.67 4.59 -16.25
CA THR A 76 -4.13 5.87 -16.80
C THR A 76 -3.06 6.54 -17.65
N LYS A 77 -3.38 6.85 -18.91
CA LYS A 77 -2.51 7.68 -19.78
C LYS A 77 -2.36 9.12 -19.28
N LYS A 78 -3.35 9.62 -18.52
CA LYS A 78 -3.33 10.97 -17.95
C LYS A 78 -2.45 10.97 -16.70
N GLN A 79 -1.36 11.73 -16.75
CA GLN A 79 -0.43 11.85 -15.63
C GLN A 79 -0.85 13.03 -14.75
N TYR A 80 -1.39 12.70 -13.58
CA TYR A 80 -1.56 13.67 -12.50
C TYR A 80 -0.32 13.64 -11.59
N PRO A 81 0.09 14.79 -11.02
CA PRO A 81 1.10 14.85 -9.97
C PRO A 81 0.86 13.82 -8.87
N LEU A 82 1.95 13.26 -8.34
CA LEU A 82 1.93 12.29 -7.23
C LEU A 82 1.17 12.83 -6.03
N SER A 83 1.34 14.13 -5.74
CA SER A 83 0.68 14.86 -4.66
C SER A 83 -0.85 14.78 -4.73
N ILE A 84 -1.43 14.98 -5.91
CA ILE A 84 -2.89 14.90 -6.12
C ILE A 84 -3.39 13.47 -5.87
N LYS A 85 -2.66 12.45 -6.32
CA LYS A 85 -3.01 11.05 -6.08
C LYS A 85 -2.96 10.70 -4.59
N ILE A 86 -1.92 11.16 -3.89
CA ILE A 86 -1.77 10.97 -2.44
C ILE A 86 -2.90 11.67 -1.69
N LEU A 87 -3.18 12.94 -2.00
CA LEU A 87 -4.26 13.71 -1.37
C LEU A 87 -5.62 13.06 -1.59
N ALA A 88 -5.94 12.70 -2.84
CA ALA A 88 -7.19 12.02 -3.16
C ALA A 88 -7.31 10.68 -2.42
N GLY A 89 -6.24 9.88 -2.42
CA GLY A 89 -6.19 8.61 -1.69
C GLY A 89 -6.45 8.76 -0.20
N TYR A 90 -5.81 9.74 0.44
CA TYR A 90 -6.00 10.03 1.86
C TYR A 90 -7.43 10.51 2.18
N LEU A 91 -8.00 11.39 1.35
CA LEU A 91 -9.38 11.86 1.52
C LEU A 91 -10.39 10.74 1.35
N ILE A 92 -10.18 9.82 0.41
CA ILE A 92 -11.01 8.62 0.25
C ILE A 92 -10.94 7.75 1.50
N ASN A 93 -9.75 7.48 2.03
CA ASN A 93 -9.60 6.70 3.27
C ASN A 93 -10.32 7.36 4.46
N THR A 94 -10.20 8.68 4.58
CA THR A 94 -10.91 9.46 5.60
C THR A 94 -12.42 9.34 5.44
N GLY A 95 -12.93 9.48 4.21
CA GLY A 95 -14.35 9.32 3.88
C GLY A 95 -14.88 7.91 4.19
N ILE A 96 -14.10 6.87 3.89
CA ILE A 96 -14.44 5.48 4.23
C ILE A 96 -14.61 5.34 5.75
N TRP A 97 -13.66 5.80 6.55
CA TRP A 97 -13.75 5.69 8.00
C TRP A 97 -14.89 6.51 8.60
N LEU A 98 -15.17 7.70 8.06
CA LEU A 98 -16.34 8.48 8.45
C LEU A 98 -17.65 7.74 8.15
N ALA A 99 -17.77 7.14 6.97
CA ALA A 99 -18.96 6.36 6.60
C ALA A 99 -19.12 5.13 7.50
N VAL A 100 -18.04 4.34 7.67
CA VAL A 100 -18.04 3.12 8.50
C VAL A 100 -18.39 3.44 9.96
N THR A 101 -17.77 4.47 10.55
CA THR A 101 -18.07 4.85 11.95
C THR A 101 -19.48 5.40 12.11
N SER A 102 -20.00 6.16 11.15
CA SER A 102 -21.40 6.61 11.14
C SER A 102 -22.37 5.44 11.05
N MET A 103 -22.08 4.45 10.21
CA MET A 103 -22.88 3.22 10.11
C MET A 103 -22.81 2.40 11.41
N MET A 104 -21.64 2.29 12.04
CA MET A 104 -21.51 1.60 13.34
C MET A 104 -22.34 2.29 14.43
N MET A 105 -22.28 3.62 14.51
CA MET A 105 -23.14 4.37 15.43
C MET A 105 -24.62 4.13 15.16
N PHE A 106 -25.03 4.12 13.89
CA PHE A 106 -26.42 3.89 13.51
C PHE A 106 -26.92 2.47 13.82
N PHE A 107 -26.15 1.44 13.47
CA PHE A 107 -26.58 0.04 13.61
C PHE A 107 -26.28 -0.56 14.99
N TYR A 108 -25.19 -0.15 15.64
CA TYR A 108 -24.70 -0.75 16.88
C TYR A 108 -24.77 0.20 18.09
N GLY A 109 -25.05 1.48 17.89
CA GLY A 109 -25.10 2.48 18.96
C GLY A 109 -23.74 2.83 19.58
N LYS A 110 -22.64 2.29 19.04
CA LYS A 110 -21.27 2.51 19.51
C LYS A 110 -20.26 2.36 18.38
N ILE A 111 -19.13 3.05 18.50
CA ILE A 111 -17.96 2.86 17.65
C ILE A 111 -17.04 1.86 18.35
N GLU A 112 -16.75 0.75 17.67
CA GLU A 112 -15.84 -0.27 18.18
C GLU A 112 -14.90 -0.72 17.06
N ILE A 113 -13.61 -0.41 17.22
CA ILE A 113 -12.56 -0.78 16.26
C ILE A 113 -11.52 -1.61 17.03
N LEU A 114 -11.71 -2.93 17.03
CA LEU A 114 -10.89 -3.88 17.78
C LEU A 114 -9.39 -3.71 17.51
N ASN A 115 -8.99 -3.51 16.24
CA ASN A 115 -7.60 -3.28 15.88
C ASN A 115 -6.95 -2.13 16.67
N GLN A 116 -7.64 -0.99 16.79
CA GLN A 116 -7.12 0.15 17.55
C GLN A 116 -7.10 -0.13 19.05
N GLN A 117 -8.16 -0.78 19.57
CA GLN A 117 -8.24 -1.12 20.99
C GLN A 117 -7.11 -2.07 21.42
N LEU A 118 -6.74 -3.03 20.57
CA LEU A 118 -5.62 -3.95 20.84
C LEU A 118 -4.29 -3.19 20.86
N LEU A 119 -4.07 -2.28 19.92
CA LEU A 119 -2.88 -1.43 19.89
C LEU A 119 -2.81 -0.52 21.13
N ASP A 120 -3.90 0.13 21.50
CA ASP A 120 -3.95 1.01 22.68
C ASP A 120 -3.73 0.23 23.98
N LYS A 121 -4.28 -0.99 24.05
CA LYS A 121 -4.09 -1.89 25.18
C LYS A 121 -2.63 -2.32 25.32
N GLN A 122 -1.94 -2.64 24.22
CA GLN A 122 -0.51 -2.96 24.26
C GLN A 122 0.33 -1.82 24.84
N ILE A 123 0.04 -0.57 24.47
CA ILE A 123 0.72 0.61 25.04
C ILE A 123 0.38 0.76 26.53
N THR A 124 -0.88 0.56 26.89
CA THR A 124 -1.35 0.67 28.28
C THR A 124 -0.69 -0.36 29.18
N ASP A 125 -0.63 -1.63 28.74
CA ASP A 125 -0.02 -2.73 29.48
C ASP A 125 1.52 -2.60 29.51
N HIS A 126 2.12 -2.01 28.46
CA HIS A 126 3.55 -1.86 28.31
C HIS A 126 3.98 -0.47 27.82
N PRO A 127 3.99 0.58 28.67
CA PRO A 127 4.24 1.96 28.24
C PRO A 127 5.58 2.19 27.51
N LYS A 128 6.61 1.39 27.84
CA LYS A 128 7.91 1.43 27.15
C LYS A 128 7.83 1.04 25.67
N MET A 129 6.73 0.42 25.23
CA MET A 129 6.50 0.06 23.84
C MET A 129 5.96 1.19 22.97
N LEU A 130 5.58 2.34 23.54
CA LEU A 130 4.98 3.45 22.80
C LEU A 130 5.79 3.82 21.54
N VAL A 131 7.09 4.10 21.70
CA VAL A 131 7.95 4.53 20.59
C VAL A 131 8.18 3.40 19.57
N PRO A 132 8.58 2.18 19.97
CA PRO A 132 8.69 1.04 19.04
C PRO A 132 7.39 0.75 18.28
N GLN A 133 6.25 0.77 18.96
CA GLN A 133 4.95 0.46 18.37
C GLN A 133 4.48 1.56 17.42
N LEU A 134 4.71 2.83 17.73
CA LEU A 134 4.42 3.94 16.82
C LEU A 134 5.27 3.83 15.56
N PHE A 135 6.57 3.55 15.69
CA PHE A 135 7.44 3.34 14.54
C PHE A 135 6.95 2.19 13.67
N ASP A 136 6.62 1.06 14.30
CA ASP A 136 6.10 -0.12 13.62
C ASP A 136 4.78 0.18 12.89
N THR A 137 3.76 0.65 13.62
CA THR A 137 2.41 0.88 13.10
C THR A 137 2.39 1.96 12.01
N VAL A 138 3.19 3.01 12.14
CA VAL A 138 3.11 4.18 11.26
C VAL A 138 4.03 4.06 10.05
N ILE A 139 5.23 3.50 10.20
CA ILE A 139 6.24 3.47 9.14
C ILE A 139 6.43 2.05 8.62
N SER A 140 6.71 1.15 9.54
CA SER A 140 7.30 -0.14 9.25
C SER A 140 6.26 -1.11 8.66
N ALA A 141 5.06 -1.19 9.25
CA ALA A 141 3.94 -1.98 8.75
C ALA A 141 3.40 -1.47 7.40
N PRO A 142 3.09 -0.17 7.18
CA PRO A 142 2.66 0.31 5.87
C PRO A 142 3.64 -0.01 4.75
N LEU A 143 4.94 0.16 5.00
CA LEU A 143 5.97 -0.17 4.04
C LEU A 143 5.97 -1.66 3.67
N MET A 144 5.98 -2.54 4.67
CA MET A 144 5.97 -3.99 4.50
C MET A 144 4.70 -4.45 3.74
N GLU A 145 3.54 -4.02 4.21
CA GLU A 145 2.25 -4.41 3.64
C GLU A 145 2.11 -3.96 2.19
N GLU A 146 2.52 -2.73 1.85
CA GLU A 146 2.44 -2.26 0.47
C GLU A 146 3.43 -3.00 -0.44
N ILE A 147 4.65 -3.30 0.00
CA ILE A 147 5.61 -4.11 -0.79
C ILE A 147 5.06 -5.52 -1.02
N LEU A 148 4.51 -6.14 0.03
CA LEU A 148 4.00 -7.50 -0.03
C LEU A 148 2.74 -7.60 -0.91
N TYR A 149 1.78 -6.68 -0.75
CA TYR A 149 0.55 -6.72 -1.52
C TYR A 149 0.70 -6.12 -2.92
N ARG A 150 1.26 -4.91 -3.05
CA ARG A 150 1.23 -4.18 -4.33
C ARG A 150 2.42 -4.56 -5.20
N GLY A 151 3.54 -4.92 -4.58
CA GLY A 151 4.66 -5.56 -5.27
C GLY A 151 4.42 -7.05 -5.46
N LEU A 152 4.70 -7.85 -4.43
CA LEU A 152 4.85 -9.30 -4.57
C LEU A 152 3.56 -10.02 -4.99
N LEU A 153 2.42 -9.77 -4.32
CA LEU A 153 1.14 -10.42 -4.64
C LEU A 153 0.64 -10.08 -6.06
N LEU A 154 0.74 -8.81 -6.49
CA LEU A 154 0.36 -8.44 -7.85
C LEU A 154 1.20 -9.22 -8.87
N ASN A 155 2.51 -9.32 -8.67
CA ASN A 155 3.39 -10.05 -9.58
C ASN A 155 3.07 -11.54 -9.61
N ALA A 156 2.76 -12.15 -8.46
CA ALA A 156 2.33 -13.54 -8.40
C ALA A 156 1.04 -13.77 -9.20
N ILE A 157 0.03 -12.89 -9.03
CA ILE A 157 -1.24 -12.95 -9.78
C ILE A 157 -1.00 -12.78 -11.28
N LEU A 158 -0.16 -11.83 -11.67
CA LEU A 158 0.16 -11.60 -13.09
C LEU A 158 0.91 -12.78 -13.70
N PHE A 159 1.91 -13.32 -13.00
CA PHE A 159 2.68 -14.47 -13.45
C PHE A 159 1.79 -15.70 -13.67
N ILE A 160 1.01 -16.09 -12.65
CA ILE A 160 0.12 -17.25 -12.73
C ILE A 160 -0.96 -17.02 -13.79
N GLY A 161 -1.60 -15.85 -13.75
CA GLY A 161 -2.71 -15.52 -14.62
C GLY A 161 -2.34 -15.45 -16.10
N LEU A 162 -1.21 -14.83 -16.43
CA LEU A 162 -0.71 -14.76 -17.81
C LEU A 162 -0.32 -16.14 -18.33
N LYS A 163 0.26 -17.00 -17.48
CA LYS A 163 0.57 -18.40 -17.82
C LYS A 163 -0.68 -19.21 -18.13
N LEU A 164 -1.79 -18.91 -17.46
CA LEU A 164 -3.11 -19.52 -17.73
C LEU A 164 -3.84 -18.87 -18.91
N GLY A 165 -3.26 -17.87 -19.58
CA GLY A 165 -3.85 -17.18 -20.73
C GLY A 165 -4.95 -16.18 -20.36
N VAL A 166 -5.02 -15.74 -19.09
CA VAL A 166 -5.99 -14.74 -18.62
C VAL A 166 -5.53 -13.34 -19.02
N SER A 167 -6.47 -12.47 -19.43
CA SER A 167 -6.13 -11.11 -19.84
C SER A 167 -5.70 -10.25 -18.65
N LYS A 168 -4.74 -9.33 -18.87
CA LYS A 168 -4.23 -8.41 -17.83
C LYS A 168 -5.35 -7.63 -17.13
N LYS A 169 -6.40 -7.22 -17.86
CA LYS A 169 -7.54 -6.48 -17.29
C LYS A 169 -8.26 -7.29 -16.21
N TYR A 170 -8.52 -8.58 -16.47
CA TYR A 170 -9.15 -9.45 -15.48
C TYR A 170 -8.23 -9.68 -14.28
N LEU A 171 -6.93 -9.85 -14.51
CA LEU A 171 -5.95 -10.03 -13.44
C LEU A 171 -5.85 -8.82 -12.50
N PHE A 172 -6.00 -7.60 -13.02
CA PHE A 172 -6.08 -6.42 -12.16
C PHE A 172 -7.34 -6.40 -11.30
N VAL A 173 -8.49 -6.82 -11.82
CA VAL A 173 -9.71 -6.95 -11.02
C VAL A 173 -9.53 -8.00 -9.93
N VAL A 174 -8.97 -9.16 -10.27
CA VAL A 174 -8.65 -10.22 -9.30
C VAL A 174 -7.70 -9.71 -8.23
N PHE A 175 -6.64 -9.01 -8.62
CA PHE A 175 -5.71 -8.38 -7.68
C PHE A 175 -6.42 -7.41 -6.73
N LEU A 176 -7.24 -6.49 -7.24
CA LEU A 176 -7.93 -5.51 -6.42
C LEU A 176 -8.85 -6.18 -5.40
N VAL A 177 -9.61 -7.20 -5.81
CA VAL A 177 -10.53 -7.92 -4.93
C VAL A 177 -9.76 -8.75 -3.89
N LEU A 178 -8.77 -9.55 -4.32
CA LEU A 178 -8.00 -10.39 -3.41
C LEU A 178 -7.17 -9.56 -2.44
N SER A 179 -6.49 -8.52 -2.91
CA SER A 179 -5.72 -7.63 -2.05
C SER A 179 -6.61 -6.94 -1.01
N ALA A 180 -7.80 -6.48 -1.41
CA ALA A 180 -8.77 -5.86 -0.49
C ALA A 180 -9.23 -6.85 0.59
N LEU A 181 -9.64 -8.06 0.20
CA LEU A 181 -10.14 -9.07 1.14
C LEU A 181 -9.06 -9.58 2.10
N ILE A 182 -7.84 -9.83 1.59
CA ILE A 182 -6.70 -10.23 2.43
C ILE A 182 -6.38 -9.11 3.42
N PHE A 183 -6.31 -7.85 2.95
CA PHE A 183 -6.06 -6.70 3.81
C PHE A 183 -7.13 -6.58 4.91
N GLY A 184 -8.42 -6.71 4.58
CA GLY A 184 -9.48 -6.74 5.58
C GLY A 184 -9.36 -7.89 6.59
N SER A 185 -9.01 -9.08 6.12
CA SER A 185 -8.97 -10.30 6.93
C SER A 185 -7.82 -10.33 7.93
N ILE A 186 -6.67 -9.73 7.58
CA ILE A 186 -5.53 -9.68 8.50
C ILE A 186 -5.69 -8.63 9.60
N HIS A 187 -6.64 -7.71 9.50
CA HIS A 187 -6.89 -6.67 10.51
C HIS A 187 -7.92 -7.12 11.54
N ALA A 188 -7.63 -6.92 12.83
CA ALA A 188 -8.51 -7.36 13.90
C ALA A 188 -9.87 -6.63 13.84
N SER A 189 -10.94 -7.40 13.65
CA SER A 189 -12.30 -6.87 13.43
C SER A 189 -13.25 -7.52 14.42
N SER A 190 -13.99 -6.72 15.20
CA SER A 190 -15.05 -7.22 16.08
C SER A 190 -16.44 -7.19 15.44
N ASN A 191 -16.57 -6.57 14.27
CA ASN A 191 -17.83 -6.52 13.53
C ASN A 191 -17.59 -6.48 12.01
N ILE A 192 -18.64 -6.75 11.23
CA ILE A 192 -18.55 -6.79 9.76
C ILE A 192 -18.23 -5.42 9.16
N LEU A 193 -18.66 -4.32 9.79
CA LEU A 193 -18.41 -2.96 9.28
C LEU A 193 -16.92 -2.59 9.39
N THR A 194 -16.22 -3.00 10.44
CA THR A 194 -14.76 -2.82 10.54
C THR A 194 -14.02 -3.64 9.49
N PHE A 195 -14.43 -4.88 9.24
CA PHE A 195 -13.86 -5.70 8.16
C PHE A 195 -14.05 -5.05 6.79
N ILE A 196 -15.25 -4.55 6.51
CA ILE A 196 -15.56 -3.82 5.27
C ILE A 196 -14.70 -2.55 5.19
N GLY A 197 -14.57 -1.80 6.28
CA GLY A 197 -13.71 -0.62 6.35
C GLY A 197 -12.28 -0.92 5.94
N PHE A 198 -11.63 -1.89 6.60
CA PHE A 198 -10.27 -2.30 6.23
C PHE A 198 -10.19 -2.81 4.78
N SER A 199 -11.17 -3.60 4.33
CA SER A 199 -11.20 -4.09 2.94
C SER A 199 -11.27 -2.96 1.92
N LEU A 200 -12.09 -1.92 2.16
CA LEU A 200 -12.20 -0.75 1.29
C LEU A 200 -10.92 0.11 1.29
N ILE A 201 -10.23 0.22 2.43
CA ILE A 201 -8.90 0.84 2.50
C ILE A 201 -7.91 0.04 1.64
N GLY A 202 -7.88 -1.28 1.78
CA GLY A 202 -7.05 -2.16 0.96
C GLY A 202 -7.35 -2.03 -0.54
N LEU A 203 -8.62 -1.90 -0.90
CA LEU A 203 -9.05 -1.65 -2.28
C LEU A 203 -8.50 -0.31 -2.79
N ASN A 204 -8.63 0.77 -2.02
CA ASN A 204 -8.16 2.10 -2.39
C ASN A 204 -6.63 2.11 -2.59
N LEU A 205 -5.87 1.50 -1.68
CA LEU A 205 -4.41 1.38 -1.79
C LEU A 205 -3.99 0.57 -3.02
N GLY A 206 -4.69 -0.53 -3.32
CA GLY A 206 -4.49 -1.30 -4.55
C GLY A 206 -4.77 -0.47 -5.82
N ALA A 207 -5.87 0.28 -5.83
CA ALA A 207 -6.24 1.14 -6.94
C ALA A 207 -5.24 2.28 -7.15
N LEU A 208 -4.78 2.92 -6.07
CA LEU A 208 -3.76 3.95 -6.10
C LEU A 208 -2.48 3.44 -6.75
N TYR A 209 -2.04 2.23 -6.42
CA TYR A 209 -0.86 1.64 -7.05
C TYR A 209 -1.04 1.43 -8.55
N LEU A 210 -2.18 0.87 -8.98
CA LEU A 210 -2.44 0.64 -10.40
C LEU A 210 -2.57 1.95 -11.21
N ILE A 211 -3.09 3.01 -10.59
CA ILE A 211 -3.23 4.35 -11.20
C ILE A 211 -1.90 5.12 -11.16
N SER A 212 -1.08 4.93 -10.14
CA SER A 212 0.18 5.65 -9.98
C SER A 212 1.34 4.99 -10.71
N GLY A 213 1.35 3.65 -10.80
CA GLY A 213 2.53 2.86 -11.17
C GLY A 213 3.69 3.01 -10.18
N ASN A 214 3.43 3.53 -8.98
CA ASN A 214 4.46 3.93 -8.02
C ASN A 214 4.03 3.57 -6.59
N LEU A 215 4.83 2.73 -5.91
CA LEU A 215 4.59 2.30 -4.53
C LEU A 215 4.65 3.43 -3.51
N ILE A 216 5.37 4.52 -3.77
CA ILE A 216 5.46 5.66 -2.85
C ILE A 216 4.06 6.24 -2.57
N VAL A 217 3.17 6.22 -3.57
CA VAL A 217 1.80 6.75 -3.42
C VAL A 217 1.00 5.97 -2.38
N PRO A 218 0.72 4.66 -2.54
CA PRO A 218 0.00 3.90 -1.53
C PRO A 218 0.75 3.84 -0.19
N ILE A 219 2.09 3.74 -0.16
CA ILE A 219 2.87 3.76 1.09
C ILE A 219 2.62 5.05 1.86
N THR A 220 2.67 6.20 1.18
CA THR A 220 2.48 7.50 1.82
C THR A 220 1.05 7.66 2.32
N VAL A 221 0.05 7.25 1.53
CA VAL A 221 -1.35 7.29 1.95
C VAL A 221 -1.61 6.39 3.16
N HIS A 222 -1.02 5.20 3.18
CA HIS A 222 -1.14 4.25 4.29
C HIS A 222 -0.42 4.77 5.55
N PHE A 223 0.83 5.25 5.42
CA PHE A 223 1.57 5.93 6.48
C PHE A 223 0.74 7.06 7.12
N LEU A 224 0.15 7.94 6.30
CA LEU A 224 -0.65 9.06 6.79
C LEU A 224 -1.93 8.60 7.50
N ASN A 225 -2.57 7.55 7.00
CA ASN A 225 -3.74 6.97 7.63
C ASN A 225 -3.41 6.38 9.01
N ASN A 226 -2.28 5.68 9.15
CA ASN A 226 -1.87 5.09 10.42
C ASN A 226 -1.32 6.14 11.40
N LEU A 227 -0.60 7.15 10.89
CA LEU A 227 -0.19 8.30 11.67
C LEU A 227 -1.42 9.02 12.23
N SER A 228 -2.42 9.24 11.38
CA SER A 228 -3.71 9.77 11.82
C SER A 228 -4.27 8.90 12.93
N ALA A 229 -4.54 7.63 12.71
CA ALA A 229 -5.10 6.75 13.75
C ALA A 229 -4.35 6.84 15.09
N SER A 230 -3.01 6.80 15.05
CA SER A 230 -2.12 6.76 16.22
C SER A 230 -2.01 8.08 17.00
N LEU A 231 -2.32 9.23 16.39
CA LEU A 231 -2.27 10.52 17.07
C LEU A 231 -3.47 10.66 18.03
N ASN A 232 -3.23 10.55 19.33
CA ASN A 232 -4.25 10.74 20.37
C ASN A 232 -4.46 12.23 20.70
N VAL A 233 -4.78 13.03 19.69
CA VAL A 233 -4.99 14.48 19.79
C VAL A 233 -6.45 14.79 19.45
N SER A 234 -6.98 15.90 19.97
CA SER A 234 -8.35 16.35 19.68
C SER A 234 -8.64 16.34 18.17
N SER A 235 -9.88 15.99 17.80
CA SER A 235 -10.26 15.71 16.42
C SER A 235 -9.94 16.85 15.44
N ASP A 236 -9.95 18.10 15.89
CA ASP A 236 -9.65 19.26 15.04
C ASP A 236 -8.15 19.49 14.88
N VAL A 237 -7.38 19.40 15.97
CA VAL A 237 -5.91 19.51 15.93
C VAL A 237 -5.32 18.34 15.15
N LYS A 238 -5.84 17.13 15.34
CA LYS A 238 -5.46 15.93 14.59
C LYS A 238 -5.65 16.13 13.09
N ARG A 239 -6.83 16.60 12.67
CA ARG A 239 -7.15 16.90 11.25
C ARG A 239 -6.22 17.98 10.68
N ILE A 240 -5.94 19.05 11.42
CA ILE A 240 -5.04 20.13 10.99
C ILE A 240 -3.59 19.65 10.89
N SER A 241 -3.07 18.95 11.90
CA SER A 241 -1.70 18.42 11.91
C SER A 241 -1.46 17.44 10.76
N ILE A 242 -2.43 16.57 10.45
CA ILE A 242 -2.32 15.66 9.31
C ILE A 242 -2.37 16.42 7.99
N PHE A 243 -3.21 17.44 7.86
CA PHE A 243 -3.25 18.29 6.67
C PHE A 243 -1.92 19.02 6.45
N ILE A 244 -1.29 19.50 7.53
CA ILE A 244 0.05 20.12 7.49
C ILE A 244 1.12 19.07 7.11
N CYS A 245 1.11 17.88 7.71
CA CYS A 245 2.04 16.79 7.34
C CYS A 245 1.87 16.38 5.87
N LEU A 246 0.63 16.28 5.38
CA LEU A 246 0.31 16.04 3.97
C LEU A 246 0.94 17.11 3.08
N LEU A 247 0.71 18.39 3.37
CA LEU A 247 1.26 19.50 2.60
C LEU A 247 2.81 19.48 2.60
N LEU A 248 3.43 19.21 3.75
CA LEU A 248 4.89 19.14 3.86
C LEU A 248 5.49 17.95 3.10
N ILE A 249 4.87 16.77 3.20
CA ILE A 249 5.27 15.57 2.45
C ILE A 249 5.05 15.78 0.96
N ILE A 250 3.94 16.40 0.56
CA ILE A 250 3.65 16.80 -0.82
C ILE A 250 4.75 17.73 -1.35
N CYS A 251 5.10 18.79 -0.62
CA CYS A 251 6.18 19.70 -1.00
C CYS A 251 7.54 18.99 -1.10
N LEU A 252 7.83 18.07 -0.17
CA LEU A 252 9.09 17.32 -0.17
C LEU A 252 9.18 16.35 -1.35
N ILE A 253 8.12 15.60 -1.64
CA ILE A 253 8.05 14.68 -2.79
C ILE A 253 8.19 15.46 -4.10
N GLU A 254 7.49 16.59 -4.26
CA GLU A 254 7.61 17.43 -5.45
C GLU A 254 8.99 18.10 -5.60
N TYR A 255 9.65 18.39 -4.47
CA TYR A 255 11.01 18.93 -4.45
C TYR A 255 12.08 17.87 -4.80
N VAL A 256 11.90 16.63 -4.36
CA VAL A 256 12.84 15.52 -4.58
C VAL A 256 12.63 14.85 -5.95
N CYS A 257 11.38 14.64 -6.38
CA CYS A 257 11.05 14.08 -7.70
C CYS A 257 11.18 15.11 -8.86
N LYS A 258 12.16 16.01 -8.77
CA LYS A 258 12.43 17.10 -9.74
C LYS A 258 12.53 16.65 -11.21
N GLU A 259 12.84 15.38 -11.47
CA GLU A 259 12.85 14.81 -12.83
C GLU A 259 11.50 14.88 -13.54
N ASP A 260 10.37 14.89 -12.83
CA ASP A 260 9.04 15.02 -13.43
C ASP A 260 8.69 16.47 -13.84
N ARG A 261 9.47 17.49 -13.43
CA ARG A 261 9.20 18.89 -13.83
C ARG A 261 9.50 19.17 -15.30
N ASN A 262 10.28 18.33 -15.97
CA ASN A 262 10.51 18.45 -17.41
C ASN A 262 9.25 18.09 -18.22
N ILE A 263 8.31 17.32 -17.66
CA ILE A 263 7.04 17.00 -18.32
C ILE A 263 6.09 18.19 -18.24
N ILE A 264 5.98 18.85 -17.08
CA ILE A 264 5.13 20.04 -16.92
C ILE A 264 5.64 21.21 -17.77
N LYS A 265 6.96 21.42 -17.86
CA LYS A 265 7.53 22.43 -18.80
C LYS A 265 7.28 22.06 -20.26
N LYS A 266 7.41 20.79 -20.65
CA LYS A 266 7.05 20.34 -22.01
C LYS A 266 5.56 20.57 -22.31
N TRP A 267 4.68 20.41 -21.33
CA TRP A 267 3.24 20.54 -21.53
C TRP A 267 2.76 21.99 -21.52
N ALA A 268 3.29 22.82 -20.61
CA ALA A 268 2.93 24.24 -20.50
C ALA A 268 3.46 25.09 -21.68
N PHE A 269 4.55 24.67 -22.32
CA PHE A 269 5.20 25.43 -23.40
C PHE A 269 5.16 24.76 -24.80
N SER A 270 4.52 23.60 -24.96
CA SER A 270 4.34 22.98 -26.30
C SER A 270 3.03 23.35 -27.00
N SER A 271 2.08 23.99 -26.31
CA SER A 271 0.83 24.48 -26.92
C SER A 271 0.98 25.81 -27.67
N SER A 272 2.16 26.45 -27.64
CA SER A 272 2.37 27.75 -28.32
C SER A 272 3.03 27.66 -29.70
N LYS A 273 3.20 26.46 -30.27
CA LYS A 273 3.66 26.29 -31.65
C LYS A 273 2.72 25.39 -32.43
N LYS A 274 1.51 25.88 -32.64
CA LYS A 274 0.77 25.57 -33.86
C LYS A 274 0.36 26.87 -34.53
N ASP A 275 0.64 26.86 -35.83
CA ASP A 275 0.09 27.71 -36.88
C ASP A 275 0.69 29.11 -37.02
N LYS A 276 1.56 29.23 -38.02
CA LYS A 276 1.34 30.19 -39.13
C LYS A 276 2.01 29.64 -40.41
N PRO A 277 1.40 29.92 -41.57
CA PRO A 277 1.53 29.15 -42.81
C PRO A 277 2.92 29.19 -43.45
#